data_AF-A0A7J9YM51-F1
#
_entry.id   AF-A0A7J9YM51-F1
#
_cell.length_a   1.000
_cell.length_b   1.000
_cell.length_c   1.000
_cell.angle_alpha   90.00
_cell.angle_beta   90.00
_cell.angle_gamma   90.00
#
_symmetry.space_group_name_H-M   'P 1'
#
loop_
_entity.id
_entity.type
_entity.pdbx_description
1 polymer ?
#
loop_
_entity_poly.entity_id
_entity_poly.type
_entity_poly.pdbx_seq_one_letter_code
_entity_poly.pdbx_strand_id
1 'polypeptide(L)'
;MARFEVPDRWVAQAYKFALGPTPGQSRALTSHAGGARFAHNHMLALVKAVMDQRAAERSYGIGEEQLTPSVGWSLPALRKIWNARKDIVAPWWGENSKEAYNTGLDALARGLDA
;
A
#
# COMPACT_ATOMS: atom_id res chain seq x y z
N MET A 1 10.65 -15.49 -17.81
CA MET A 1 11.95 -14.78 -17.87
C MET A 1 13.04 -15.80 -18.11
N ALA A 2 13.95 -15.55 -19.06
CA ALA A 2 15.12 -16.42 -19.26
C ALA A 2 16.06 -16.32 -18.04
N ARG A 3 16.65 -17.45 -17.64
CA ARG A 3 17.62 -17.51 -16.53
C ARG A 3 18.92 -16.85 -17.00
N PHE A 4 19.53 -16.00 -16.17
CA PHE A 4 20.85 -15.44 -16.46
C PHE A 4 21.88 -16.58 -16.48
N GLU A 5 22.60 -16.72 -17.60
CA GLU A 5 23.69 -17.68 -17.74
C GLU A 5 25.03 -16.96 -17.68
N VAL A 6 25.90 -17.44 -16.79
CA VAL A 6 27.25 -16.89 -16.64
C VAL A 6 28.10 -17.39 -17.81
N PRO A 7 28.75 -16.50 -18.58
CA PRO A 7 29.62 -16.91 -19.67
C PRO A 7 30.74 -17.84 -19.23
N ASP A 8 31.21 -18.66 -20.15
CA ASP A 8 32.27 -19.62 -19.87
C ASP A 8 33.55 -18.89 -19.42
N ARG A 9 34.19 -19.39 -18.34
CA ARG A 9 35.32 -18.75 -17.62
C ARG A 9 35.00 -17.47 -16.81
N TRP A 10 33.74 -17.10 -16.64
CA TRP A 10 33.32 -16.02 -15.74
C TRP A 10 32.76 -16.59 -14.43
N VAL A 11 32.84 -15.80 -13.36
CA VAL A 11 32.22 -16.12 -12.06
C VAL A 11 31.26 -15.00 -11.70
N ALA A 12 29.97 -15.33 -11.54
CA ALA A 12 29.02 -14.39 -10.96
C ALA A 12 29.18 -14.37 -9.44
N GLN A 13 29.40 -13.18 -8.89
CA GLN A 13 29.53 -12.96 -7.45
C GLN A 13 28.43 -12.00 -6.99
N ALA A 14 27.90 -12.25 -5.79
CA ALA A 14 26.96 -11.36 -5.12
C ALA A 14 27.56 -10.88 -3.81
N TYR A 15 27.38 -9.60 -3.51
CA TYR A 15 27.88 -8.95 -2.32
C TYR A 15 26.73 -8.34 -1.54
N LYS A 16 26.76 -8.47 -0.21
CA LYS A 16 25.80 -7.85 0.70
C LYS A 16 26.51 -6.78 1.52
N PHE A 17 26.03 -5.55 1.41
CA PHE A 17 26.58 -4.42 2.15
C PHE A 17 25.56 -3.91 3.17
N ALA A 18 26.05 -3.47 4.33
CA ALA A 18 25.26 -2.63 5.23
C ALA A 18 25.30 -1.19 4.69
N LEU A 19 24.14 -0.53 4.60
CA LEU A 19 24.02 0.80 4.00
C LEU A 19 24.66 1.93 4.81
N GLY A 20 25.00 1.71 6.08
CA GLY A 20 25.64 2.72 6.95
C GLY A 20 24.97 4.10 6.95
N PRO A 21 23.63 4.20 7.15
CA PRO A 21 22.92 5.46 6.98
C PRO A 21 23.33 6.50 8.03
N THR A 22 23.45 7.76 7.60
CA THR A 22 23.56 8.89 8.54
C THR A 22 22.28 8.99 9.40
N PRO A 23 22.32 9.66 10.57
CA PRO A 23 21.12 9.86 11.37
C PRO A 23 19.94 10.49 10.60
N GLY A 24 20.23 11.39 9.63
CA GLY A 24 19.21 11.96 8.75
C GLY A 24 18.60 10.93 7.79
N GLN A 25 19.41 10.08 7.19
CA GLN A 25 18.94 9.01 6.31
C GLN A 25 18.12 7.96 7.06
N SER A 26 18.52 7.59 8.28
CA SER A 26 17.75 6.67 9.13
C SER A 26 16.36 7.21 9.47
N ARG A 27 16.25 8.51 9.76
CA ARG A 27 14.95 9.17 9.95
C ARG A 27 14.13 9.16 8.67
N ALA A 28 14.73 9.46 7.51
CA ALA A 28 14.04 9.43 6.23
C ALA A 28 13.51 8.01 5.91
N LEU A 29 14.33 6.98 6.05
CA LEU A 29 13.92 5.58 5.85
C LEU A 29 12.75 5.19 6.77
N THR A 30 12.83 5.58 8.04
CA THR A 30 11.75 5.32 9.02
C THR A 30 10.48 6.08 8.67
N SER A 31 10.59 7.32 8.20
CA SER A 31 9.44 8.12 7.73
C SER A 31 8.75 7.45 6.53
N HIS A 32 9.52 6.93 5.56
CA HIS A 32 8.97 6.23 4.41
C HIS A 32 8.28 4.92 4.81
N ALA A 33 8.90 4.13 5.69
CA ALA A 33 8.28 2.93 6.25
C ALA A 33 6.99 3.26 7.02
N GLY A 34 6.98 4.37 7.75
CA GLY A 34 5.80 4.92 8.42
C GLY A 34 4.70 5.31 7.44
N GLY A 35 5.04 6.00 6.35
CA GLY A 35 4.10 6.37 5.29
C GLY A 35 3.45 5.15 4.62
N ALA A 36 4.25 4.11 4.34
CA ALA A 36 3.75 2.84 3.81
C ALA A 36 2.77 2.16 4.78
N ARG A 37 3.14 2.04 6.06
CA ARG A 37 2.27 1.47 7.10
C ARG A 37 1.00 2.28 7.29
N PHE A 38 1.09 3.61 7.26
CA PHE A 38 -0.06 4.49 7.39
C PHE A 38 -1.05 4.28 6.24
N ALA A 39 -0.59 4.31 4.98
CA ALA A 39 -1.47 4.06 3.83
C ALA A 39 -2.14 2.68 3.90
N HIS A 40 -1.38 1.64 4.25
CA HIS A 40 -1.92 0.30 4.44
C HIS A 40 -3.05 0.28 5.47
N ASN A 41 -2.76 0.73 6.70
CA ASN A 41 -3.73 0.68 7.79
C ASN A 41 -4.95 1.56 7.55
N HIS A 42 -4.74 2.78 7.02
CA HIS A 42 -5.81 3.71 6.73
C HIS A 42 -6.77 3.16 5.68
N MET A 43 -6.23 2.59 4.61
CA MET A 43 -7.06 2.01 3.54
C MET A 43 -7.71 0.69 3.95
N LEU A 44 -7.06 -0.13 4.78
CA LEU A 44 -7.68 -1.32 5.38
C LEU A 44 -8.87 -0.93 6.27
N ALA A 45 -8.72 0.10 7.11
CA ALA A 45 -9.80 0.61 7.94
C ALA A 45 -10.98 1.10 7.08
N LEU A 46 -10.71 1.80 5.97
CA LEU A 46 -11.74 2.22 5.04
C LEU A 46 -12.49 1.04 4.41
N VAL A 47 -11.76 0.02 3.93
CA VAL A 47 -12.37 -1.20 3.34
C VAL A 47 -13.29 -1.86 4.36
N LYS A 48 -12.81 -2.06 5.59
CA LYS A 48 -13.62 -2.65 6.67
C LYS A 48 -14.86 -1.82 6.97
N ALA A 49 -14.72 -0.50 7.12
CA ALA A 49 -15.85 0.38 7.39
C ALA A 49 -16.93 0.31 6.28
N VAL A 50 -16.53 0.22 5.01
CA VAL A 50 -17.48 0.05 3.90
C VAL A 50 -18.16 -1.32 3.95
N MET A 51 -17.42 -2.39 4.27
CA MET A 51 -18.00 -3.72 4.41
C MET A 51 -19.00 -3.80 5.58
N ASP A 52 -18.63 -3.24 6.73
CA ASP A 52 -19.47 -3.20 7.94
C ASP A 52 -20.74 -2.37 7.68
N GLN A 53 -20.60 -1.22 7.02
CA GLN A 53 -21.74 -0.39 6.64
C GLN A 53 -22.70 -1.15 5.71
N ARG A 54 -22.18 -1.81 4.67
CA ARG A 54 -23.00 -2.64 3.76
C ARG A 54 -23.68 -3.80 4.49
N ALA A 55 -23.01 -4.43 5.46
CA ALA A 55 -23.60 -5.48 6.27
C ALA A 55 -24.74 -4.95 7.15
N ALA A 56 -24.54 -3.78 7.76
CA ALA A 56 -25.59 -3.09 8.51
C ALA A 56 -26.79 -2.77 7.61
N GLU A 57 -26.57 -2.13 6.45
CA GLU A 57 -27.62 -1.78 5.47
C GLU A 57 -28.51 -2.97 5.08
N ARG A 58 -27.89 -4.14 4.84
CA ARG A 58 -28.65 -5.37 4.60
C ARG A 58 -29.48 -5.81 5.79
N SER A 59 -28.96 -5.67 7.01
CA SER A 59 -29.65 -6.11 8.23
C SER A 59 -30.97 -5.39 8.50
N TYR A 60 -31.14 -4.16 7.96
CA TYR A 60 -32.39 -3.40 8.03
C TYR A 60 -33.10 -3.29 6.67
N GLY A 61 -32.79 -4.19 5.73
CA GLY A 61 -33.59 -4.42 4.52
C GLY A 61 -33.31 -3.49 3.34
N ILE A 62 -32.19 -2.77 3.31
CA ILE A 62 -31.78 -2.02 2.12
C ILE A 62 -31.41 -3.00 1.00
N GLY A 63 -31.98 -2.79 -0.20
CA GLY A 63 -31.68 -3.59 -1.38
C GLY A 63 -30.27 -3.36 -1.93
N GLU A 64 -29.69 -4.36 -2.59
CA GLU A 64 -28.28 -4.34 -3.06
C GLU A 64 -27.91 -3.09 -3.87
N GLU A 65 -28.83 -2.57 -4.70
CA GLU A 65 -28.60 -1.39 -5.54
C GLU A 65 -28.49 -0.08 -4.75
N GLN A 66 -28.98 -0.07 -3.50
CA GLN A 66 -29.00 1.09 -2.62
C GLN A 66 -27.91 1.03 -1.53
N LEU A 67 -27.13 -0.05 -1.49
CA LEU A 67 -26.05 -0.18 -0.52
C LEU A 67 -24.93 0.82 -0.79
N THR A 68 -24.20 1.17 0.27
CA THR A 68 -22.95 1.92 0.19
C THR A 68 -22.05 1.30 -0.88
N PRO A 69 -21.53 2.09 -1.86
CA PRO A 69 -20.71 1.56 -2.94
C PRO A 69 -19.50 0.76 -2.42
N SER A 70 -19.30 -0.44 -2.98
CA SER A 70 -18.16 -1.28 -2.61
C SER A 70 -16.83 -0.63 -3.00
N VAL A 71 -15.80 -0.86 -2.18
CA VAL A 71 -14.43 -0.47 -2.50
C VAL A 71 -13.73 -1.58 -3.27
N GLY A 72 -13.17 -1.25 -4.43
CA GLY A 72 -12.28 -2.17 -5.15
C GLY A 72 -10.94 -2.31 -4.44
N TRP A 73 -10.50 -3.55 -4.24
CA TRP A 73 -9.26 -3.96 -3.55
C TRP A 73 -8.03 -4.10 -4.45
N SER A 74 -8.19 -4.03 -5.78
CA SER A 74 -7.03 -3.99 -6.68
C SER A 74 -6.15 -2.76 -6.41
N LEU A 75 -4.84 -2.88 -6.62
CA LEU A 75 -3.90 -1.76 -6.43
C LEU A 75 -4.35 -0.48 -7.19
N PRO A 76 -4.78 -0.52 -8.47
CA PRO A 76 -5.27 0.68 -9.16
C PRO A 76 -6.49 1.32 -8.48
N ALA A 77 -7.43 0.50 -7.98
CA ALA A 77 -8.63 0.98 -7.29
C ALA A 77 -8.28 1.64 -5.94
N LEU A 78 -7.45 1.00 -5.13
CA LEU A 78 -6.98 1.55 -3.86
C LEU A 78 -6.20 2.85 -4.06
N ARG A 79 -5.34 2.92 -5.09
CA ARG A 79 -4.58 4.13 -5.43
C ARG A 79 -5.47 5.29 -5.85
N LYS A 80 -6.55 5.02 -6.60
CA LYS A 80 -7.54 6.05 -6.96
C LYS A 80 -8.17 6.67 -5.70
N ILE A 81 -8.57 5.84 -4.74
CA ILE A 81 -9.20 6.30 -3.50
C ILE A 81 -8.18 7.02 -2.60
N TRP A 82 -6.96 6.49 -2.47
CA TRP A 82 -5.88 7.15 -1.73
C TRP A 82 -5.58 8.55 -2.25
N ASN A 83 -5.47 8.71 -3.58
CA ASN A 83 -5.20 10.01 -4.20
C ASN A 83 -6.28 11.06 -3.91
N ALA A 84 -7.55 10.65 -3.74
CA ALA A 84 -8.63 11.57 -3.40
C ALA A 84 -8.64 11.97 -1.91
N ARG A 85 -7.87 11.29 -1.05
CA ARG A 85 -7.93 11.44 0.42
C ARG A 85 -6.62 11.93 1.03
N LYS A 86 -5.47 11.60 0.43
CA LYS A 86 -4.14 11.78 1.03
C LYS A 86 -3.86 13.19 1.52
N ASP A 87 -4.35 14.21 0.82
CA ASP A 87 -4.14 15.61 1.23
C ASP A 87 -4.85 15.96 2.54
N ILE A 88 -5.92 15.23 2.88
CA ILE A 88 -6.69 15.39 4.13
C ILE A 88 -6.14 14.49 5.23
N VAL A 89 -5.89 13.22 4.92
CA VAL A 89 -5.58 12.19 5.95
C VAL A 89 -4.09 12.08 6.23
N ALA A 90 -3.25 12.55 5.32
CA ALA A 90 -1.80 12.57 5.44
C ALA A 90 -1.26 13.88 4.82
N PRO A 91 -1.53 15.06 5.41
CA PRO A 91 -1.07 16.34 4.86
C PRO A 91 0.46 16.43 4.72
N TRP A 92 1.21 15.63 5.47
CA TRP A 92 2.67 15.46 5.36
C TRP A 92 3.09 14.52 4.22
N TRP A 93 2.18 14.06 3.35
CA TRP A 93 2.48 12.93 2.48
C TRP A 93 3.66 13.21 1.54
N GLY A 94 3.82 14.48 1.12
CA GLY A 94 4.88 14.96 0.24
C GLY A 94 6.29 14.94 0.87
N GLU A 95 6.40 14.73 2.18
CA GLU A 95 7.71 14.52 2.85
C GLU A 95 8.30 13.14 2.54
N ASN A 96 7.49 12.21 2.04
CA ASN A 96 7.93 10.88 1.62
C ASN A 96 7.73 10.70 0.11
N SER A 97 8.52 9.80 -0.48
CA SER A 97 8.27 9.35 -1.85
C SER A 97 6.85 8.81 -1.99
N LYS A 98 6.19 9.12 -3.12
CA LYS A 98 4.90 8.53 -3.50
C LYS A 98 4.91 6.99 -3.44
N GLU A 99 6.09 6.38 -3.68
CA GLU A 99 6.26 4.93 -3.69
C GLU A 99 6.13 4.31 -2.30
N ALA A 100 6.35 5.07 -1.21
CA ALA A 100 6.09 4.59 0.14
C ALA A 100 4.61 4.20 0.29
N TYR A 101 3.70 5.09 -0.11
CA TYR A 101 2.26 4.83 -0.06
C TYR A 101 1.86 3.74 -1.05
N ASN A 102 2.39 3.78 -2.27
CA ASN A 102 2.14 2.74 -3.28
C ASN A 102 2.51 1.33 -2.77
N THR A 103 3.64 1.21 -2.04
CA THR A 103 4.06 -0.05 -1.39
C THR A 103 3.05 -0.52 -0.35
N GLY A 104 2.54 0.39 0.49
CA GLY A 104 1.52 0.07 1.49
C GLY A 104 0.21 -0.40 0.86
N LEU A 105 -0.22 0.24 -0.23
CA LEU A 105 -1.41 -0.11 -0.98
C LEU A 105 -1.27 -1.45 -1.72
N ASP A 106 -0.09 -1.73 -2.29
CA ASP A 106 0.21 -3.01 -2.94
C ASP A 106 0.17 -4.17 -1.93
N ALA A 107 0.80 -3.98 -0.76
CA ALA A 107 0.72 -4.95 0.33
C ALA A 107 -0.72 -5.18 0.80
N LEU A 108 -1.55 -4.13 0.83
CA LEU A 108 -2.97 -4.27 1.16
C LEU A 108 -3.73 -5.05 0.08
N ALA A 109 -3.57 -4.70 -1.20
CA ALA A 109 -4.23 -5.38 -2.30
C ALA A 109 -3.93 -6.89 -2.28
N ARG A 110 -2.65 -7.26 -2.19
CA ARG A 110 -2.23 -8.66 -2.11
C ARG A 110 -2.74 -9.39 -0.86
N GLY A 111 -2.89 -8.67 0.25
CA GLY A 111 -3.41 -9.25 1.49
C GLY A 111 -4.94 -9.47 1.48
N LEU A 112 -5.67 -8.73 0.65
CA LEU A 112 -7.12 -8.86 0.48
C LEU A 112 -7.49 -9.87 -0.63
N ASP A 113 -6.58 -10.13 -1.56
CA ASP A 113 -6.74 -11.14 -2.63
C ASP A 113 -6.41 -12.58 -2.18
N ALA A 114 -5.89 -12.78 -0.97
CA ALA A 114 -5.46 -14.08 -0.41
C ALA A 114 -6.58 -14.80 0.36
#